data_AF-A0A1Z8JHZ4-F1
#
_entry.id   AF-A0A1Z8JHZ4-F1
#
_cell.length_a   1.000
_cell.length_b   1.000
_cell.length_c   1.000
_cell.angle_alpha   90.00
_cell.angle_beta   90.00
_cell.angle_gamma   90.00
#
_symmetry.space_group_name_H-M   'P 1'
#
loop_
_entity.id
_entity.type
_entity.pdbx_description
1 polymer ?
#
loop_
_entity_poly.entity_id
_entity_poly.type
_entity_poly.pdbx_seq_one_letter_code
_entity_poly.pdbx_strand_id
1 'polypeptide(L)'
;MDLSSILILPLHWYLLWALLIPICLTVIPPKPYRAYVSSILLFPILIKAQWFYKIDETNNNASIALMLQGVFINLFFYTFNLFFIVKYPELTDYRLGVESLEDVKKLRPCTWKKFNWCLHRSIWGSLVGTSWNWGPRSLPSNSSSQISFTNWLKSFVVKYIIYDRMLWLFLRTEFIQTRGWGVEHVDDFNLFDENAKISTLNQLVIASCAVFCIYFGIQTIYDIMMFINVLLLRRYEFGEYLPLFGSFNGNYTVSSLWGNVWHKLMYQLTVPHSKLIAGCDYRAIHLNQPPKYGTEKWRKYLMFFLVFTFTGIFHAMGTLNMPWNLGAGYNIHAPYGEYLPKWISRCFYSFAFFQFQFFLIVLEEFVQEAYKKFINVHLPKPILFIIGMTWISISEVYLLLLYLDELVKSGFDIRELVIYY
;
A
#
# COMPACT_ATOMS: atom_id res chain seq x y z
N MET A 1 18.55 23.31 -9.24
CA MET A 1 19.20 22.00 -8.96
C MET A 1 19.05 21.13 -10.21
N ASP A 2 20.12 20.46 -10.63
CA ASP A 2 20.10 19.51 -11.75
C ASP A 2 19.24 18.28 -11.38
N LEU A 3 18.34 17.86 -12.26
CA LEU A 3 17.44 16.70 -12.10
C LEU A 3 18.23 15.43 -11.69
N SER A 4 19.48 15.32 -12.15
CA SER A 4 20.41 14.25 -11.81
C SER A 4 20.69 14.17 -10.30
N SER A 5 20.92 15.32 -9.64
CA SER A 5 21.22 15.39 -8.21
C SER A 5 20.01 15.11 -7.32
N ILE A 6 18.79 15.24 -7.86
CA ILE A 6 17.53 15.01 -7.14
C ILE A 6 17.10 13.53 -7.21
N LEU A 7 17.38 12.82 -8.31
CA LEU A 7 17.21 11.36 -8.39
C LEU A 7 18.24 10.59 -7.54
N ILE A 8 19.41 11.18 -7.35
CA ILE A 8 20.52 10.65 -6.55
C ILE A 8 20.13 10.55 -5.07
N LEU A 9 19.50 11.55 -4.47
CA LEU A 9 19.24 11.57 -3.03
C LEU A 9 18.35 10.42 -2.48
N PRO A 10 17.18 10.07 -3.06
CA PRO A 10 16.40 8.90 -2.65
C PRO A 10 17.21 7.63 -2.73
N LEU A 11 17.97 7.49 -3.81
CA LEU A 11 18.85 6.36 -4.02
C LEU A 11 19.93 6.30 -2.94
N HIS A 12 20.52 7.43 -2.53
CA HIS A 12 21.55 7.45 -1.47
C HIS A 12 21.01 7.03 -0.12
N TRP A 13 19.87 7.56 0.29
CA TRP A 13 19.29 7.16 1.58
C TRP A 13 18.76 5.72 1.55
N TYR A 14 18.15 5.32 0.44
CA TYR A 14 17.75 3.94 0.23
C TYR A 14 18.95 3.01 0.28
N LEU A 15 20.04 3.32 -0.43
CA LEU A 15 21.29 2.55 -0.43
C LEU A 15 21.96 2.53 0.95
N LEU A 16 21.98 3.66 1.65
CA LEU A 16 22.50 3.75 3.02
C LEU A 16 21.70 2.85 3.96
N TRP A 17 20.38 2.92 3.91
CA TRP A 17 19.51 2.08 4.72
C TRP A 17 19.61 0.61 4.34
N ALA A 18 19.67 0.33 3.04
CA ALA A 18 19.89 -0.99 2.43
C ALA A 18 21.21 -1.64 2.85
N LEU A 19 22.21 -0.85 3.25
CA LEU A 19 23.49 -1.32 3.79
C LEU A 19 23.49 -1.37 5.33
N LEU A 20 22.96 -0.35 6.01
CA LEU A 20 22.94 -0.26 7.47
C LEU A 20 22.11 -1.38 8.11
N ILE A 21 20.94 -1.69 7.56
CA ILE A 21 20.06 -2.73 8.11
C ILE A 21 20.76 -4.10 8.09
N PRO A 22 21.35 -4.57 6.97
CA PRO A 22 22.13 -5.80 6.95
C PRO A 22 23.32 -5.80 7.91
N ILE A 23 24.05 -4.69 8.04
CA ILE A 23 25.15 -4.58 9.01
C ILE A 23 24.61 -4.79 10.43
N CYS A 24 23.55 -4.07 10.80
CA CYS A 24 22.91 -4.19 12.11
C CYS A 24 22.42 -5.62 12.38
N LEU A 25 21.74 -6.25 11.42
CA LEU A 25 21.28 -7.65 11.57
C LEU A 25 22.44 -8.65 11.66
N THR A 26 23.55 -8.39 10.98
CA THR A 26 24.72 -9.28 10.95
C THR A 26 25.53 -9.23 12.23
N VAL A 27 25.79 -8.02 12.72
CA VAL A 27 26.74 -7.75 13.81
C VAL A 27 26.04 -7.69 15.16
N ILE A 28 24.83 -7.13 15.22
CA ILE A 28 24.18 -6.83 16.49
C ILE A 28 23.39 -8.05 16.94
N PRO A 29 23.62 -8.53 18.17
CA PRO A 29 22.84 -9.62 18.72
C PRO A 29 21.35 -9.26 18.76
N PRO A 30 20.44 -10.25 18.71
CA PRO A 30 19.01 -10.02 18.71
C PRO A 30 18.47 -9.27 19.94
N LYS A 31 17.15 -9.16 20.07
CA LYS A 31 16.47 -8.39 21.13
C LYS A 31 17.10 -8.67 22.53
N PRO A 32 17.44 -7.63 23.32
CA PRO A 32 17.01 -6.24 23.18
C PRO A 32 17.92 -5.31 22.37
N TYR A 33 19.17 -5.70 22.08
CA TYR A 33 20.19 -4.80 21.54
C TYR A 33 19.85 -4.22 20.17
N ARG A 34 19.30 -5.05 19.27
CA ARG A 34 18.74 -4.63 17.98
C ARG A 34 17.70 -3.52 18.12
N ALA A 35 16.78 -3.63 19.10
CA ALA A 35 15.74 -2.62 19.33
C ALA A 35 16.35 -1.28 19.79
N TYR A 36 17.34 -1.32 20.69
CA TYR A 36 18.03 -0.10 21.14
C TYR A 36 18.76 0.59 19.99
N VAL A 37 19.46 -0.16 19.16
CA VAL A 37 20.19 0.40 18.01
C VAL A 37 19.21 0.98 16.98
N SER A 38 18.08 0.31 16.71
CA SER A 38 17.07 0.90 15.84
C SER A 38 16.44 2.18 16.42
N SER A 39 16.19 2.24 17.73
CA SER A 39 15.65 3.43 18.41
C SER A 39 16.60 4.62 18.42
N ILE A 40 17.90 4.36 18.60
CA ILE A 40 18.90 5.42 18.77
C ILE A 40 19.51 5.86 17.43
N LEU A 41 19.66 4.94 16.48
CA LEU A 41 20.37 5.20 15.21
C LEU A 41 19.40 5.31 14.03
N LEU A 42 18.58 4.29 13.79
CA LEU A 42 17.83 4.16 12.53
C LEU A 42 16.59 5.04 12.50
N PHE A 43 15.80 5.09 13.58
CA PHE A 43 14.59 5.92 13.63
C PHE A 43 14.87 7.41 13.62
N PRO A 44 15.87 7.96 14.34
CA PRO A 44 16.18 9.37 14.23
C PRO A 44 16.62 9.78 12.82
N ILE A 45 17.31 8.89 12.08
CA ILE A 45 17.64 9.12 10.67
C ILE A 45 16.37 9.17 9.81
N LEU A 46 15.46 8.20 9.97
CA LEU A 46 14.22 8.15 9.19
C LEU A 46 13.28 9.31 9.52
N ILE A 47 13.15 9.67 10.80
CA ILE A 47 12.39 10.84 11.26
C ILE A 47 13.04 12.11 10.70
N LYS A 48 14.36 12.26 10.81
CA LYS A 48 15.05 13.44 10.26
C LYS A 48 14.86 13.56 8.74
N ALA A 49 14.95 12.46 8.01
CA ALA A 49 14.73 12.42 6.56
C ALA A 49 13.28 12.79 6.18
N GLN A 50 12.30 12.40 6.99
CA GLN A 50 10.88 12.71 6.78
C GLN A 50 10.52 14.17 7.07
N TRP A 51 11.13 14.79 8.09
CA TRP A 51 10.69 16.09 8.62
C TRP A 51 11.56 17.29 8.23
N PHE A 52 12.83 17.11 7.82
CA PHE A 52 13.76 18.23 7.58
C PHE A 52 14.12 18.48 6.12
N TYR A 53 13.71 17.63 5.18
CA TYR A 53 13.85 17.97 3.77
C TYR A 53 12.75 18.96 3.38
N LYS A 54 13.02 20.25 3.61
CA LYS A 54 12.21 21.35 3.08
C LYS A 54 12.19 21.20 1.57
N ILE A 55 11.03 20.83 1.04
CA ILE A 55 10.76 20.95 -0.38
C ILE A 55 10.89 22.43 -0.68
N ASP A 56 11.81 22.77 -1.58
CA ASP A 56 12.00 24.14 -2.00
C ASP A 56 10.70 24.63 -2.63
N GLU A 57 9.97 25.47 -1.90
CA GLU A 57 8.68 26.07 -2.24
C GLU A 57 8.77 26.87 -3.55
N THR A 58 9.97 27.19 -4.03
CA THR A 58 10.19 28.04 -5.20
C THR A 58 10.46 27.28 -6.49
N ASN A 59 10.64 25.95 -6.44
CA ASN A 59 10.97 25.12 -7.59
C ASN A 59 9.96 23.97 -7.75
N ASN A 60 9.53 23.71 -8.99
CA ASN A 60 8.55 22.68 -9.44
C ASN A 60 8.91 21.21 -9.10
N ASN A 61 9.70 20.92 -8.07
CA ASN A 61 10.20 19.59 -7.70
C ASN A 61 9.32 18.87 -6.64
N ALA A 62 8.04 19.21 -6.58
CA ALA A 62 7.03 18.61 -5.71
C ALA A 62 7.01 17.07 -5.77
N SER A 63 7.06 16.53 -6.99
CA SER A 63 6.85 15.11 -7.27
C SER A 63 7.94 14.21 -6.71
N ILE A 64 9.18 14.71 -6.61
CA ILE A 64 10.32 13.90 -6.14
C ILE A 64 10.31 13.76 -4.62
N ALA A 65 9.88 14.81 -3.92
CA ALA A 65 9.73 14.76 -2.47
C ALA A 65 8.62 13.78 -2.04
N LEU A 66 7.53 13.69 -2.82
CA LEU A 66 6.47 12.70 -2.60
C LEU A 66 6.99 11.28 -2.73
N MET A 67 7.76 11.02 -3.79
CA MET A 67 8.39 9.71 -4.00
C MET A 67 9.35 9.34 -2.86
N LEU A 68 10.16 10.29 -2.40
CA LEU A 68 11.10 10.14 -1.28
C LEU A 68 10.42 9.71 0.02
N GLN A 69 9.27 10.28 0.34
CA GLN A 69 8.57 10.01 1.59
C GLN A 69 7.86 8.67 1.60
N GLY A 70 7.22 8.29 0.49
CA GLY A 70 6.66 6.96 0.34
C GLY A 70 7.73 5.88 0.57
N VAL A 71 8.94 6.13 0.07
CA VAL A 71 10.11 5.29 0.36
C VAL A 71 10.43 5.32 1.86
N PHE A 72 10.67 6.49 2.47
CA PHE A 72 11.04 6.58 3.90
C PHE A 72 10.03 5.98 4.87
N ILE A 73 8.73 6.13 4.61
CA ILE A 73 7.66 5.53 5.42
C ILE A 73 7.70 4.02 5.30
N ASN A 74 7.87 3.49 4.07
CA ASN A 74 8.04 2.06 3.87
C ASN A 74 9.27 1.55 4.64
N LEU A 75 10.40 2.27 4.56
CA LEU A 75 11.60 1.97 5.34
C LEU A 75 11.35 2.02 6.85
N PHE A 76 10.51 2.95 7.34
CA PHE A 76 10.12 3.05 8.74
C PHE A 76 9.33 1.83 9.22
N PHE A 77 8.22 1.50 8.55
CA PHE A 77 7.40 0.34 8.92
C PHE A 77 8.18 -0.97 8.79
N TYR A 78 9.03 -1.08 7.77
CA TYR A 78 9.91 -2.23 7.61
C TYR A 78 10.93 -2.33 8.75
N THR A 79 11.59 -1.23 9.12
CA THR A 79 12.54 -1.20 10.25
C THR A 79 11.83 -1.56 11.54
N PHE A 80 10.63 -1.02 11.78
CA PHE A 80 9.85 -1.36 12.96
C PHE A 80 9.53 -2.86 13.00
N ASN A 81 9.07 -3.41 11.87
CA ASN A 81 8.79 -4.83 11.74
C ASN A 81 10.03 -5.67 12.09
N LEU A 82 11.17 -5.39 11.45
CA LEU A 82 12.41 -6.15 11.66
C LEU A 82 12.99 -6.11 13.07
N PHE A 83 12.94 -4.96 13.73
CA PHE A 83 13.67 -4.76 14.99
C PHE A 83 12.78 -4.85 16.24
N PHE A 84 11.46 -4.67 16.10
CA PHE A 84 10.52 -4.68 17.23
C PHE A 84 9.58 -5.87 17.18
N ILE A 85 9.06 -6.18 15.99
CA ILE A 85 8.07 -7.25 15.77
C ILE A 85 8.76 -8.59 15.59
N VAL A 86 9.81 -8.67 14.77
CA VAL A 86 10.57 -9.92 14.54
C VAL A 86 11.71 -10.03 15.54
N LYS A 87 11.49 -10.80 16.61
CA LYS A 87 12.44 -10.99 17.71
C LYS A 87 13.72 -11.68 17.24
N TYR A 88 13.59 -12.59 16.26
CA TYR A 88 14.69 -13.31 15.62
C TYR A 88 14.37 -13.62 14.16
N PRO A 89 14.74 -12.72 13.22
CA PRO A 89 14.52 -12.94 11.80
C PRO A 89 15.08 -14.27 11.28
N GLU A 90 16.16 -14.75 11.90
CA GLU A 90 16.84 -15.99 11.54
C GLU A 90 16.09 -17.26 12.01
N LEU A 91 15.14 -17.13 12.93
CA LEU A 91 14.36 -18.26 13.44
C LEU A 91 13.09 -18.51 12.64
N THR A 92 12.75 -17.59 11.75
CA THR A 92 11.40 -17.54 11.21
C THR A 92 11.33 -17.19 9.74
N ASP A 93 12.29 -16.45 9.19
CA ASP A 93 12.25 -16.08 7.78
C ASP A 93 13.26 -16.87 6.95
N TYR A 94 12.85 -17.23 5.74
CA TYR A 94 13.70 -17.83 4.72
C TYR A 94 13.11 -17.54 3.33
N ARG A 95 13.99 -17.47 2.32
CA ARG A 95 13.58 -17.35 0.92
C ARG A 95 13.09 -18.69 0.41
N LEU A 96 11.86 -18.71 -0.10
CA LEU A 96 11.24 -19.92 -0.65
C LEU A 96 12.05 -20.41 -1.86
N GLY A 97 12.32 -21.71 -1.92
CA GLY A 97 13.06 -22.33 -3.04
C GLY A 97 14.58 -22.11 -3.05
N VAL A 98 15.14 -21.31 -2.14
CA VAL A 98 16.58 -21.02 -2.08
C VAL A 98 17.24 -21.62 -0.84
N GLU A 99 16.63 -21.46 0.33
CA GLU A 99 17.19 -21.88 1.61
C GLU A 99 16.11 -22.46 2.53
N SER A 100 16.45 -23.49 3.32
CA SER A 100 15.54 -24.01 4.34
C SER A 100 15.63 -23.18 5.62
N LEU A 101 14.60 -23.24 6.45
CA LEU A 101 14.63 -22.59 7.78
C LEU A 101 15.83 -23.07 8.62
N GLU A 102 16.22 -24.33 8.51
CA GLU A 102 17.37 -24.90 9.23
C GLU A 102 18.71 -24.36 8.71
N ASP A 103 18.79 -23.97 7.43
CA ASP A 103 19.98 -23.31 6.89
C ASP A 103 20.14 -21.89 7.43
N VAL A 104 19.02 -21.16 7.55
CA VAL A 104 19.01 -19.79 8.10
C VAL A 104 19.36 -19.80 9.59
N LYS A 105 18.84 -20.76 10.37
CA LYS A 105 19.18 -20.91 11.80
C LYS A 105 20.67 -21.14 12.04
N LYS A 106 21.40 -21.72 11.08
CA LYS A 106 22.85 -21.96 11.17
C LYS A 106 23.70 -20.73 10.82
N LEU A 107 23.10 -19.62 10.39
CA LEU A 107 23.82 -18.40 10.05
C LEU A 107 24.49 -17.78 11.28
N ARG A 108 25.82 -17.80 11.30
CA ARG A 108 26.62 -17.24 12.40
C ARG A 108 26.70 -15.70 12.28
N PRO A 109 26.67 -14.96 13.40
CA PRO A 109 26.94 -13.52 13.43
C PRO A 109 28.28 -13.18 12.76
N CYS A 110 28.38 -11.95 12.23
CA CYS A 110 29.63 -11.43 11.64
C CYS A 110 30.21 -12.28 10.49
N THR A 111 29.37 -13.02 9.76
CA THR A 111 29.79 -13.78 8.57
C THR A 111 29.27 -13.16 7.28
N TRP A 112 30.02 -13.31 6.19
CA TRP A 112 29.56 -12.88 4.86
C TRP A 112 28.26 -13.57 4.44
N LYS A 113 28.08 -14.85 4.79
CA LYS A 113 26.85 -15.60 4.51
C LYS A 113 25.64 -14.97 5.20
N LYS A 114 25.79 -14.58 6.48
CA LYS A 114 24.72 -13.88 7.21
C LYS A 114 24.49 -12.48 6.64
N PHE A 115 25.55 -11.74 6.31
CA PHE A 115 25.43 -10.42 5.70
C PHE A 115 24.67 -10.48 4.37
N ASN A 116 25.04 -11.40 3.49
CA ASN A 116 24.37 -11.58 2.21
C ASN A 116 22.89 -11.94 2.40
N TRP A 117 22.58 -12.86 3.32
CA TRP A 117 21.19 -13.19 3.66
C TRP A 117 20.42 -11.96 4.17
N CYS A 118 21.02 -11.18 5.07
CA CYS A 118 20.40 -9.96 5.59
C CYS A 118 20.21 -8.91 4.49
N LEU A 119 21.15 -8.77 3.56
CA LEU A 119 21.06 -7.91 2.38
C LEU A 119 19.86 -8.31 1.52
N HIS A 120 19.73 -9.61 1.23
CA HIS A 120 18.61 -10.13 0.45
C HIS A 120 17.26 -9.91 1.13
N ARG A 121 17.22 -10.13 2.44
CA ARG A 121 16.03 -9.91 3.25
C ARG A 121 15.64 -8.42 3.29
N SER A 122 16.60 -7.53 3.51
CA SER A 122 16.40 -6.11 3.81
C SER A 122 16.06 -5.28 2.59
N ILE A 123 16.79 -5.49 1.50
CA ILE A 123 16.62 -4.72 0.27
C ILE A 123 15.53 -5.34 -0.59
N TRP A 124 15.60 -6.65 -0.80
CA TRP A 124 14.79 -7.29 -1.83
C TRP A 124 13.52 -7.91 -1.26
N GLY A 125 13.57 -8.42 -0.02
CA GLY A 125 12.37 -8.85 0.69
C GLY A 125 11.39 -7.69 0.95
N SER A 126 11.86 -6.46 1.11
CA SER A 126 11.01 -5.26 1.30
C SER A 126 10.41 -4.74 -0.01
N LEU A 127 11.15 -4.83 -1.13
CA LEU A 127 10.67 -4.37 -2.45
C LEU A 127 9.75 -5.36 -3.15
N VAL A 128 10.02 -6.67 -3.00
CA VAL A 128 9.29 -7.72 -3.72
C VAL A 128 8.20 -8.33 -2.85
N GLY A 129 8.43 -8.43 -1.53
CA GLY A 129 7.46 -8.90 -0.53
C GLY A 129 7.13 -10.40 -0.59
N THR A 130 7.20 -11.03 -1.77
CA THR A 130 6.50 -12.29 -2.02
C THR A 130 7.37 -13.54 -2.06
N SER A 131 8.69 -13.40 -2.22
CA SER A 131 9.62 -14.54 -2.33
C SER A 131 10.02 -15.13 -0.96
N TRP A 132 9.46 -14.60 0.13
CA TRP A 132 9.78 -14.98 1.50
C TRP A 132 8.60 -15.67 2.17
N ASN A 133 8.87 -16.60 3.07
CA ASN A 133 7.88 -17.45 3.74
C ASN A 133 6.89 -16.72 4.68
N TRP A 134 7.02 -15.40 4.85
CA TRP A 134 6.07 -14.54 5.55
C TRP A 134 5.09 -13.83 4.60
N GLY A 135 5.08 -14.24 3.31
CA GLY A 135 4.10 -13.82 2.30
C GLY A 135 2.64 -14.12 2.68
N PRO A 136 1.67 -13.40 2.09
CA PRO A 136 0.26 -13.59 2.39
C PRO A 136 -0.26 -14.96 1.92
N ARG A 137 -0.85 -15.72 2.85
CA ARG A 137 -1.31 -17.12 2.69
C ARG A 137 -2.32 -17.39 1.57
N SER A 138 -3.04 -16.36 1.12
CA SER A 138 -4.02 -16.48 0.05
C SER A 138 -3.39 -16.52 -1.36
N LEU A 139 -2.05 -16.55 -1.42
CA LEU A 139 -1.32 -16.87 -2.64
C LEU A 139 -1.16 -18.39 -2.71
N PRO A 140 -1.40 -19.03 -3.86
CA PRO A 140 -1.32 -20.49 -3.95
C PRO A 140 0.07 -20.95 -3.50
N SER A 141 0.14 -21.72 -2.41
CA SER A 141 1.40 -22.32 -1.94
C SER A 141 2.07 -23.22 -2.99
N ASN A 142 1.30 -23.59 -4.02
CA ASN A 142 1.69 -24.45 -5.12
C ASN A 142 1.78 -23.71 -6.47
N SER A 143 1.81 -22.38 -6.52
CA SER A 143 2.12 -21.68 -7.78
C SER A 143 3.62 -21.72 -8.08
N SER A 144 4.22 -22.90 -8.03
CA SER A 144 5.44 -23.24 -8.76
C SER A 144 5.16 -23.44 -10.26
N SER A 145 3.95 -23.10 -10.74
CA SER A 145 3.74 -22.88 -12.16
C SER A 145 4.63 -21.72 -12.58
N GLN A 146 5.86 -22.04 -12.99
CA GLN A 146 6.79 -21.12 -13.61
C GLN A 146 6.02 -20.38 -14.70
N ILE A 147 5.64 -19.13 -14.42
CA ILE A 147 5.04 -18.29 -15.44
C ILE A 147 6.16 -18.13 -16.47
N SER A 148 5.98 -18.71 -17.65
CA SER A 148 6.96 -18.53 -18.73
C SER A 148 7.05 -17.04 -19.04
N PHE A 149 8.24 -16.59 -19.47
CA PHE A 149 8.42 -15.20 -19.90
C PHE A 149 7.36 -14.77 -20.93
N THR A 150 7.00 -15.67 -21.86
CA THR A 150 5.97 -15.42 -22.88
C THR A 150 4.58 -15.21 -22.28
N ASN A 151 4.19 -15.99 -21.27
CA ASN A 151 2.90 -15.83 -20.59
C ASN A 151 2.86 -14.58 -19.72
N TRP A 152 3.97 -14.28 -19.04
CA TRP A 152 4.12 -13.03 -18.30
C TRP A 152 4.01 -11.82 -19.25
N LEU A 153 4.76 -11.82 -20.36
CA LEU A 153 4.77 -10.71 -21.31
C LEU A 153 3.38 -10.48 -21.93
N LYS A 154 2.69 -11.56 -22.33
CA LYS A 154 1.29 -11.47 -22.80
C LYS A 154 0.39 -10.86 -21.74
N SER A 155 0.47 -11.33 -20.49
CA SER A 155 -0.30 -10.78 -19.39
C SER A 155 0.03 -9.31 -19.14
N PHE A 156 1.31 -8.93 -19.16
CA PHE A 156 1.76 -7.56 -18.96
C PHE A 156 1.20 -6.63 -20.03
N VAL A 157 1.35 -6.99 -21.31
CA VAL A 157 0.83 -6.19 -22.44
C VAL A 157 -0.68 -6.01 -22.34
N VAL A 158 -1.43 -7.09 -22.07
CA VAL A 158 -2.89 -6.99 -21.91
C VAL A 158 -3.27 -6.07 -20.75
N LYS A 159 -2.66 -6.24 -19.57
CA LYS A 159 -2.92 -5.40 -18.40
C LYS A 159 -2.56 -3.93 -18.65
N TYR A 160 -1.43 -3.68 -19.31
CA TYR A 160 -0.99 -2.34 -19.67
C TYR A 160 -1.94 -1.67 -20.67
N ILE A 161 -2.41 -2.40 -21.70
CA ILE A 161 -3.41 -1.87 -22.63
C ILE A 161 -4.71 -1.53 -21.89
N ILE A 162 -5.17 -2.39 -20.97
CA ILE A 162 -6.37 -2.09 -20.18
C ILE A 162 -6.14 -0.84 -19.31
N TYR A 163 -5.00 -0.76 -18.62
CA TYR A 163 -4.62 0.42 -17.84
C TYR A 163 -4.64 1.69 -18.69
N ASP A 164 -3.92 1.69 -19.81
CA ASP A 164 -3.79 2.83 -20.72
C ASP A 164 -5.16 3.28 -21.25
N ARG A 165 -6.01 2.34 -21.69
CA ARG A 165 -7.36 2.65 -22.19
C ARG A 165 -8.29 3.17 -21.09
N MET A 166 -8.25 2.60 -19.90
CA MET A 166 -9.07 3.07 -18.77
C MET A 166 -8.62 4.44 -18.30
N LEU A 167 -7.30 4.69 -18.27
CA LEU A 167 -6.73 5.99 -17.93
C LEU A 167 -7.12 7.03 -18.97
N TRP A 168 -6.99 6.70 -20.25
CA TRP A 168 -7.42 7.58 -21.34
C TRP A 168 -8.91 7.92 -21.26
N LEU A 169 -9.78 6.92 -21.04
CA LEU A 169 -11.22 7.14 -20.87
C LEU A 169 -11.51 8.04 -19.67
N PHE A 170 -10.88 7.76 -18.54
CA PHE A 170 -11.02 8.52 -17.30
C PHE A 170 -10.64 9.99 -17.51
N LEU A 171 -9.45 10.24 -18.07
CA LEU A 171 -8.91 11.58 -18.33
C LEU A 171 -9.69 12.36 -19.41
N ARG A 172 -10.44 11.67 -20.27
CA ARG A 172 -11.26 12.31 -21.33
C ARG A 172 -12.67 12.67 -20.91
N THR A 173 -13.13 12.24 -19.75
CA THR A 173 -14.48 12.62 -19.32
C THR A 173 -14.55 14.15 -19.15
N GLU A 174 -15.61 14.78 -19.64
CA GLU A 174 -15.80 16.24 -19.53
C GLU A 174 -15.71 16.68 -18.07
N PHE A 175 -16.28 15.88 -17.16
CA PHE A 175 -16.16 16.11 -15.72
C PHE A 175 -14.71 16.26 -15.32
N ILE A 176 -13.88 15.25 -15.58
CA ILE A 176 -12.46 15.28 -15.25
C ILE A 176 -11.81 16.51 -15.91
N GLN A 177 -11.90 16.68 -17.23
CA GLN A 177 -11.24 17.79 -17.95
C GLN A 177 -11.63 19.21 -17.50
N THR A 178 -12.85 19.42 -17.00
CA THR A 178 -13.39 20.76 -16.74
C THR A 178 -13.61 21.10 -15.28
N ARG A 179 -13.90 20.10 -14.43
CA ARG A 179 -14.43 20.29 -13.07
C ARG A 179 -13.97 19.24 -12.06
N GLY A 180 -13.35 18.14 -12.48
CA GLY A 180 -13.04 16.99 -11.61
C GLY A 180 -11.87 17.21 -10.65
N TRP A 181 -11.43 18.45 -10.52
CA TRP A 181 -10.33 18.91 -9.68
C TRP A 181 -10.85 20.06 -8.81
N GLY A 182 -10.69 19.94 -7.50
CA GLY A 182 -11.20 20.86 -6.48
C GLY A 182 -12.00 20.11 -5.41
N VAL A 183 -11.72 20.35 -4.12
CA VAL A 183 -12.49 19.77 -2.99
C VAL A 183 -13.99 20.12 -3.10
N GLU A 184 -14.30 21.30 -3.62
CA GLU A 184 -15.67 21.79 -3.89
C GLU A 184 -16.39 21.04 -5.02
N HIS A 185 -15.67 20.25 -5.81
CA HIS A 185 -16.21 19.44 -6.89
C HIS A 185 -16.18 17.93 -6.59
N VAL A 186 -15.60 17.53 -5.45
CA VAL A 186 -15.72 16.16 -4.93
C VAL A 186 -17.19 15.86 -4.60
N ASP A 187 -17.92 16.87 -4.11
CA ASP A 187 -19.35 16.79 -3.83
C ASP A 187 -20.20 16.67 -5.11
N ASP A 188 -19.68 17.11 -6.28
CA ASP A 188 -20.34 16.88 -7.56
C ASP A 188 -20.34 15.38 -7.94
N PHE A 189 -19.47 14.60 -7.31
CA PHE A 189 -19.39 13.14 -7.38
C PHE A 189 -20.05 12.47 -6.16
N ASN A 190 -21.18 12.99 -5.67
CA ASN A 190 -21.96 12.31 -4.64
C ASN A 190 -22.80 11.18 -5.25
N LEU A 191 -22.27 9.96 -5.16
CA LEU A 191 -22.97 8.76 -5.60
C LEU A 191 -24.29 8.61 -4.86
N PHE A 192 -25.37 8.56 -5.65
CA PHE A 192 -26.74 8.42 -5.17
C PHE A 192 -27.31 9.64 -4.41
N ASP A 193 -26.68 10.81 -4.54
CA ASP A 193 -27.27 12.08 -4.11
C ASP A 193 -28.19 12.62 -5.21
N GLU A 194 -29.39 13.04 -4.81
CA GLU A 194 -30.39 13.65 -5.69
C GLU A 194 -29.91 14.98 -6.30
N ASN A 195 -28.93 15.63 -5.67
CA ASN A 195 -28.34 16.88 -6.12
C ASN A 195 -27.08 16.70 -6.97
N ALA A 196 -26.71 15.46 -7.30
CA ALA A 196 -25.50 15.20 -8.07
C ALA A 196 -25.57 15.82 -9.47
N LYS A 197 -24.58 16.62 -9.85
CA LYS A 197 -24.53 17.31 -11.15
C LYS A 197 -24.19 16.39 -12.32
N ILE A 198 -23.71 15.18 -12.03
CA ILE A 198 -23.31 14.17 -13.01
C ILE A 198 -24.36 13.06 -13.00
N SER A 199 -24.80 12.57 -14.17
CA SER A 199 -25.72 11.45 -14.24
C SER A 199 -25.13 10.18 -13.59
N THR A 200 -25.98 9.35 -12.97
CA THR A 200 -25.55 8.11 -12.30
C THR A 200 -24.75 7.20 -13.23
N LEU A 201 -25.11 7.11 -14.51
CA LEU A 201 -24.37 6.32 -15.50
C LEU A 201 -22.94 6.84 -15.68
N ASN A 202 -22.77 8.16 -15.84
CA ASN A 202 -21.45 8.76 -16.00
C ASN A 202 -20.61 8.60 -14.73
N GLN A 203 -21.22 8.72 -13.55
CA GLN A 203 -20.54 8.42 -12.29
C GLN A 203 -20.07 6.96 -12.23
N LEU A 204 -20.91 5.99 -12.62
CA LEU A 204 -20.51 4.58 -12.66
C LEU A 204 -19.39 4.30 -13.66
N VAL A 205 -19.37 4.98 -14.80
CA VAL A 205 -18.29 4.90 -15.80
C VAL A 205 -16.99 5.44 -15.22
N ILE A 206 -17.01 6.65 -14.66
CA ILE A 206 -15.84 7.25 -14.00
C ILE A 206 -15.36 6.32 -12.89
N ALA A 207 -16.29 5.74 -12.13
CA ALA A 207 -15.97 4.87 -11.02
C ALA A 207 -15.27 3.59 -11.44
N SER A 208 -15.80 2.95 -12.47
CA SER A 208 -15.20 1.76 -13.05
C SER A 208 -13.81 2.07 -13.61
N CYS A 209 -13.66 3.17 -14.36
CA CYS A 209 -12.37 3.55 -14.94
C CYS A 209 -11.33 3.81 -13.84
N ALA A 210 -11.67 4.56 -12.79
CA ALA A 210 -10.77 4.87 -11.68
C ALA A 210 -10.22 3.61 -10.99
N VAL A 211 -11.09 2.65 -10.69
CA VAL A 211 -10.71 1.37 -10.04
C VAL A 211 -9.76 0.58 -10.92
N PHE A 212 -10.06 0.47 -12.20
CA PHE A 212 -9.19 -0.23 -13.14
C PHE A 212 -7.86 0.50 -13.35
N CYS A 213 -7.87 1.83 -13.38
CA CYS A 213 -6.66 2.64 -13.42
C CYS A 213 -5.76 2.36 -12.22
N ILE A 214 -6.32 2.35 -11.02
CA ILE A 214 -5.56 2.10 -9.79
C ILE A 214 -5.07 0.65 -9.75
N TYR A 215 -5.96 -0.31 -9.97
CA TYR A 215 -5.63 -1.74 -9.93
C TYR A 215 -4.52 -2.09 -10.94
N PHE A 216 -4.72 -1.75 -12.22
CA PHE A 216 -3.74 -2.09 -13.25
C PHE A 216 -2.54 -1.15 -13.25
N GLY A 217 -2.66 0.08 -12.77
CA GLY A 217 -1.53 1.01 -12.61
C GLY A 217 -0.54 0.50 -11.58
N ILE A 218 -1.01 0.16 -10.38
CA ILE A 218 -0.17 -0.45 -9.34
C ILE A 218 0.43 -1.76 -9.84
N GLN A 219 -0.36 -2.62 -10.49
CA GLN A 219 0.12 -3.88 -11.05
C GLN A 219 1.20 -3.66 -12.13
N THR A 220 1.06 -2.64 -12.97
CA THR A 220 2.05 -2.29 -14.02
C THR A 220 3.38 -1.89 -13.39
N ILE A 221 3.36 -1.04 -12.34
CA ILE A 221 4.57 -0.66 -11.61
C ILE A 221 5.24 -1.92 -11.01
N TYR A 222 4.44 -2.82 -10.43
CA TYR A 222 4.94 -4.07 -9.87
C TYR A 222 5.56 -4.99 -10.94
N ASP A 223 4.93 -5.10 -12.12
CA ASP A 223 5.44 -5.89 -13.24
C ASP A 223 6.73 -5.28 -13.84
N ILE A 224 6.87 -3.96 -13.84
CA ILE A 224 8.14 -3.28 -14.22
C ILE A 224 9.24 -3.61 -13.21
N MET A 225 8.94 -3.59 -11.90
CA MET A 225 9.90 -3.98 -10.86
C MET A 225 10.32 -5.45 -11.01
N MET A 226 9.37 -6.33 -11.36
CA MET A 226 9.67 -7.73 -11.71
C MET A 226 10.63 -7.80 -12.89
N PHE A 227 10.32 -7.13 -14.00
CA PHE A 227 11.15 -7.12 -15.21
C PHE A 227 12.60 -6.74 -14.89
N ILE A 228 12.80 -5.65 -14.13
CA ILE A 228 14.12 -5.19 -13.72
C ILE A 228 14.85 -6.27 -12.91
N ASN A 229 14.18 -6.86 -11.91
CA ASN A 229 14.82 -7.81 -10.99
C ASN A 229 15.09 -9.19 -11.61
N VAL A 230 14.22 -9.66 -12.50
CA VAL A 230 14.30 -10.97 -13.13
C VAL A 230 15.18 -10.95 -14.38
N LEU A 231 14.99 -9.98 -15.28
CA LEU A 231 15.67 -9.99 -16.59
C LEU A 231 16.93 -9.12 -16.63
N LEU A 232 16.86 -7.90 -16.10
CA LEU A 232 18.02 -6.99 -16.15
C LEU A 232 19.06 -7.37 -15.09
N LEU A 233 18.63 -7.56 -13.85
CA LEU A 233 19.51 -7.84 -12.72
C LEU A 233 19.78 -9.34 -12.52
N ARG A 234 18.95 -10.22 -13.10
CA ARG A 234 19.07 -11.69 -13.01
C ARG A 234 19.15 -12.21 -11.56
N ARG A 235 18.36 -11.63 -10.66
CA ARG A 235 18.41 -11.93 -9.21
C ARG A 235 17.31 -12.88 -8.74
N TYR A 236 16.24 -12.96 -9.50
CA TYR A 236 15.02 -13.69 -9.18
C TYR A 236 14.55 -14.47 -10.39
N GLU A 237 13.84 -15.56 -10.14
CA GLU A 237 13.04 -16.23 -11.17
C GLU A 237 11.62 -15.64 -11.23
N PHE A 238 10.95 -15.81 -12.36
CA PHE A 238 9.55 -15.38 -12.54
C PHE A 238 8.61 -15.98 -11.47
N GLY A 239 8.89 -17.21 -11.02
CA GLY A 239 8.08 -17.89 -9.98
C GLY A 239 8.21 -17.30 -8.58
N GLU A 240 9.22 -16.45 -8.33
CA GLU A 240 9.45 -15.83 -7.01
C GLU A 240 8.67 -14.51 -6.82
N TYR A 241 8.18 -13.93 -7.92
CA TYR A 241 7.30 -12.76 -7.92
C TYR A 241 5.84 -13.24 -7.87
N LEU A 242 5.25 -13.26 -6.68
CA LEU A 242 3.84 -13.63 -6.54
C LEU A 242 2.94 -12.45 -6.94
N PRO A 243 1.72 -12.72 -7.40
CA PRO A 243 0.78 -11.65 -7.73
C PRO A 243 0.54 -10.67 -6.57
N LEU A 244 0.63 -9.37 -6.87
CA LEU A 244 0.32 -8.30 -5.92
C LEU A 244 -1.16 -8.25 -5.53
N PHE A 245 -2.02 -8.61 -6.49
CA PHE A 245 -3.45 -8.76 -6.31
C PHE A 245 -3.83 -10.24 -6.29
N GLY A 246 -4.78 -10.61 -5.43
CA GLY A 246 -5.31 -11.97 -5.37
C GLY A 246 -6.42 -12.23 -6.37
N SER A 247 -7.08 -13.39 -6.23
CA SER A 247 -8.21 -13.76 -7.07
C SER A 247 -9.52 -13.25 -6.48
N PHE A 248 -10.38 -12.66 -7.30
CA PHE A 248 -11.77 -12.37 -6.93
C PHE A 248 -12.59 -13.65 -6.70
N ASN A 249 -12.15 -14.80 -7.21
CA ASN A 249 -12.86 -16.06 -7.02
C ASN A 249 -12.83 -16.48 -5.54
N GLY A 250 -13.99 -16.75 -4.96
CA GLY A 250 -14.12 -17.10 -3.54
C GLY A 250 -14.04 -15.93 -2.56
N ASN A 251 -13.84 -14.70 -3.03
CA ASN A 251 -13.78 -13.49 -2.19
C ASN A 251 -14.97 -12.58 -2.52
N TYR A 252 -15.98 -12.59 -1.64
CA TYR A 252 -17.27 -11.94 -1.89
C TYR A 252 -17.61 -10.85 -0.88
N THR A 253 -16.92 -10.77 0.25
CA THR A 253 -17.15 -9.74 1.28
C THR A 253 -16.13 -8.62 1.17
N VAL A 254 -16.47 -7.41 1.61
CA VAL A 254 -15.56 -6.25 1.72
C VAL A 254 -14.29 -6.65 2.46
N SER A 255 -14.42 -7.37 3.58
CA SER A 255 -13.28 -7.88 4.35
C SER A 255 -12.40 -8.83 3.54
N SER A 256 -12.99 -9.74 2.77
CA SER A 256 -12.24 -10.69 1.94
C SER A 256 -11.60 -10.04 0.71
N LEU A 257 -12.25 -9.03 0.13
CA LEU A 257 -11.75 -8.30 -1.04
C LEU A 257 -10.54 -7.45 -0.66
N TRP A 258 -10.64 -6.61 0.38
CA TRP A 258 -9.46 -5.93 0.93
C TRP A 258 -8.41 -6.97 1.36
N GLY A 259 -8.82 -7.97 2.15
CA GLY A 259 -7.96 -8.99 2.78
C GLY A 259 -7.10 -9.82 1.83
N ASN A 260 -7.72 -10.30 0.76
CA ASN A 260 -7.18 -11.36 -0.07
C ASN A 260 -7.02 -10.98 -1.53
N VAL A 261 -7.62 -9.87 -1.97
CA VAL A 261 -7.62 -9.47 -3.37
C VAL A 261 -6.83 -8.20 -3.58
N TRP A 262 -7.04 -7.18 -2.75
CA TRP A 262 -6.49 -5.85 -2.97
C TRP A 262 -5.10 -5.65 -2.33
N HIS A 263 -4.15 -5.16 -3.14
CA HIS A 263 -2.86 -4.57 -2.73
C HIS A 263 -2.14 -5.30 -1.57
N LYS A 264 -1.70 -6.54 -1.80
CA LYS A 264 -1.14 -7.41 -0.74
C LYS A 264 0.18 -6.95 -0.12
N LEU A 265 0.93 -6.06 -0.76
CA LEU A 265 2.13 -5.46 -0.17
C LEU A 265 1.77 -4.61 1.07
N MET A 266 0.65 -3.88 1.02
CA MET A 266 0.17 -3.10 2.17
C MET A 266 -0.22 -3.98 3.35
N TYR A 267 -0.69 -5.20 3.10
CA TYR A 267 -0.96 -6.19 4.15
C TYR A 267 0.30 -6.58 4.92
N GLN A 268 1.43 -6.71 4.23
CA GLN A 268 2.71 -7.04 4.84
C GLN A 268 3.23 -5.94 5.76
N LEU A 269 2.95 -4.68 5.40
CA LEU A 269 3.35 -3.53 6.21
C LEU A 269 2.41 -3.31 7.39
N THR A 270 1.10 -3.47 7.24
CA THR A 270 0.12 -3.04 8.25
C THR A 270 -0.31 -4.15 9.20
N VAL A 271 -0.55 -5.38 8.70
CA VAL A 271 -1.14 -6.47 9.50
C VAL A 271 -0.27 -6.93 10.67
N PRO A 272 1.07 -7.11 10.53
CA PRO A 272 1.89 -7.53 11.66
C PRO A 272 1.82 -6.56 12.85
N HIS A 273 1.80 -5.26 12.56
CA HIS A 273 1.67 -4.19 13.56
C HIS A 273 0.30 -4.24 14.24
N SER A 274 -0.77 -4.34 13.45
CA SER A 274 -2.13 -4.46 13.97
C SER A 274 -2.33 -5.71 14.83
N LYS A 275 -1.77 -6.86 14.42
CA LYS A 275 -1.82 -8.11 15.18
C LYS A 275 -1.05 -7.99 16.50
N LEU A 276 0.11 -7.34 16.51
CA LEU A 276 0.89 -7.10 17.72
C LEU A 276 0.09 -6.30 18.74
N ILE A 277 -0.49 -5.18 18.31
CA ILE A 277 -1.26 -4.29 19.20
C ILE A 277 -2.58 -4.95 19.63
N ALA A 278 -3.23 -5.71 18.74
CA ALA A 278 -4.44 -6.47 19.07
C ALA A 278 -4.16 -7.71 19.97
N GLY A 279 -2.90 -7.93 20.39
CA GLY A 279 -2.53 -8.99 21.33
C GLY A 279 -2.53 -10.40 20.73
N CYS A 280 -2.23 -10.54 19.45
CA CYS A 280 -1.98 -11.85 18.84
C CYS A 280 -0.63 -12.42 19.31
N ASP A 281 -0.48 -13.75 19.32
CA ASP A 281 0.80 -14.35 19.67
C ASP A 281 1.88 -14.07 18.61
N TYR A 282 3.14 -14.03 19.05
CA TYR A 282 4.30 -13.73 18.20
C TYR A 282 4.39 -14.64 16.97
N ARG A 283 4.09 -15.94 17.12
CA ARG A 283 4.20 -16.92 16.04
C ARG A 283 3.12 -16.66 14.98
N ALA A 284 1.91 -16.30 15.40
CA ALA A 284 0.79 -15.93 14.53
C ALA A 284 1.03 -14.59 13.81
N ILE A 285 1.64 -13.62 14.49
CA ILE A 285 2.07 -12.35 13.88
C ILE A 285 3.08 -12.61 12.77
N HIS A 286 4.15 -13.34 13.10
CA HIS A 286 5.29 -13.48 12.22
C HIS A 286 5.02 -14.39 11.01
N LEU A 287 4.43 -15.58 11.21
CA LEU A 287 4.12 -16.51 10.10
C LEU A 287 2.86 -16.12 9.32
N ASN A 288 2.44 -14.86 9.47
CA ASN A 288 1.18 -14.28 8.99
C ASN A 288 0.00 -15.26 9.11
N GLN A 289 -0.10 -15.94 10.26
CA GLN A 289 -1.16 -16.93 10.48
C GLN A 289 -2.48 -16.22 10.72
N PRO A 290 -3.63 -16.81 10.33
CA PRO A 290 -4.91 -16.27 10.72
C PRO A 290 -4.93 -16.21 12.26
N PRO A 291 -5.18 -15.02 12.83
CA PRO A 291 -5.25 -14.87 14.27
C PRO A 291 -6.36 -15.77 14.82
N LYS A 292 -6.04 -16.55 15.86
CA LYS A 292 -7.02 -17.37 16.56
C LYS A 292 -7.77 -16.48 17.55
N TYR A 293 -8.85 -15.87 17.10
CA TYR A 293 -9.77 -15.16 18.00
C TYR A 293 -10.59 -16.19 18.75
N GLY A 294 -10.12 -16.58 19.95
CA GLY A 294 -10.71 -17.66 20.73
C GLY A 294 -12.16 -17.42 21.13
N THR A 295 -12.54 -16.16 21.38
CA THR A 295 -13.89 -15.73 21.81
C THR A 295 -14.11 -14.22 21.69
N GLU A 296 -13.04 -13.42 21.58
CA GLU A 296 -13.08 -11.97 21.72
C GLU A 296 -13.25 -11.24 20.37
N LYS A 297 -14.51 -11.05 19.92
CA LYS A 297 -14.87 -10.30 18.70
C LYS A 297 -14.24 -8.89 18.65
N TRP A 298 -14.04 -8.25 19.80
CA TRP A 298 -13.41 -6.92 19.89
C TRP A 298 -11.95 -6.90 19.41
N ARG A 299 -11.16 -7.98 19.59
CA ARG A 299 -9.77 -8.04 19.11
C ARG A 299 -9.70 -8.11 17.59
N LYS A 300 -10.65 -8.81 16.97
CA LYS A 300 -10.83 -8.84 15.50
C LYS A 300 -11.09 -7.44 14.97
N TYR A 301 -12.02 -6.71 15.60
CA TYR A 301 -12.34 -5.34 15.21
C TYR A 301 -11.23 -4.35 15.47
N LEU A 302 -10.55 -4.44 16.62
CA LEU A 302 -9.37 -3.64 16.89
C LEU A 302 -8.29 -3.88 15.83
N MET A 303 -8.05 -5.13 15.44
CA MET A 303 -7.10 -5.44 14.37
C MET A 303 -7.51 -4.78 13.05
N PHE A 304 -8.77 -4.90 12.62
CA PHE A 304 -9.25 -4.27 11.39
C PHE A 304 -9.13 -2.75 11.44
N PHE A 305 -9.60 -2.12 12.52
CA PHE A 305 -9.46 -0.69 12.75
C PHE A 305 -7.99 -0.25 12.62
N LEU A 306 -7.06 -0.97 13.28
CA LEU A 306 -5.64 -0.65 13.20
C LEU A 306 -5.04 -0.86 11.81
N VAL A 307 -5.44 -1.90 11.07
CA VAL A 307 -4.96 -2.12 9.68
C VAL A 307 -5.31 -0.92 8.81
N PHE A 308 -6.56 -0.47 8.86
CA PHE A 308 -6.99 0.72 8.12
C PHE A 308 -6.39 2.00 8.68
N THR A 309 -6.13 2.09 9.98
CA THR A 309 -5.40 3.20 10.59
C THR A 309 -3.99 3.33 10.03
N PHE A 310 -3.22 2.24 10.00
CA PHE A 310 -1.86 2.27 9.45
C PHE A 310 -1.87 2.50 7.93
N THR A 311 -2.86 1.98 7.23
CA THR A 311 -3.05 2.27 5.80
C THR A 311 -3.34 3.75 5.58
N GLY A 312 -4.21 4.36 6.38
CA GLY A 312 -4.51 5.79 6.33
C GLY A 312 -3.32 6.66 6.69
N ILE A 313 -2.51 6.27 7.68
CA ILE A 313 -1.24 6.95 7.98
C ILE A 313 -0.31 6.91 6.77
N PHE A 314 -0.18 5.76 6.10
CA PHE A 314 0.66 5.63 4.91
C PHE A 314 0.23 6.59 3.80
N HIS A 315 -1.08 6.68 3.53
CA HIS A 315 -1.61 7.56 2.50
C HIS A 315 -1.56 9.04 2.90
N ALA A 316 -1.88 9.38 4.15
CA ALA A 316 -1.86 10.75 4.67
C ALA A 316 -0.45 11.34 4.78
N MET A 317 0.55 10.51 5.11
CA MET A 317 1.94 10.98 5.10
C MET A 317 2.47 11.22 3.68
N GLY A 318 1.91 10.55 2.67
CA GLY A 318 2.14 10.88 1.27
C GLY A 318 1.57 12.24 0.86
N THR A 319 0.54 12.75 1.53
CA THR A 319 -0.12 14.03 1.19
C THR A 319 0.42 15.21 2.01
N LEU A 320 0.88 14.98 3.25
CA LEU A 320 1.40 16.00 4.17
C LEU A 320 2.47 16.93 3.60
N ASN A 321 3.30 16.40 2.71
CA ASN A 321 4.45 17.12 2.19
C ASN A 321 4.30 17.39 0.69
N MET A 322 3.09 17.56 0.18
CA MET A 322 2.93 18.29 -1.08
C MET A 322 3.22 19.79 -0.85
N PRO A 323 3.71 20.53 -1.86
CA PRO A 323 4.10 21.94 -1.71
C PRO A 323 2.94 22.81 -1.23
N TRP A 324 3.17 23.53 -0.14
CA TRP A 324 2.16 24.26 0.61
C TRP A 324 1.61 25.50 -0.10
N ASN A 325 2.44 26.11 -0.93
CA ASN A 325 2.18 27.38 -1.62
C ASN A 325 1.58 27.22 -3.01
N LEU A 326 1.62 26.01 -3.58
CA LEU A 326 0.95 25.72 -4.84
C LEU A 326 -0.56 25.48 -4.59
N GLY A 327 -0.93 25.06 -3.39
CA GLY A 327 -2.29 24.67 -3.02
C GLY A 327 -2.44 23.17 -2.81
N ALA A 328 -1.37 22.41 -3.06
CA ALA A 328 -1.34 20.98 -2.82
C ALA A 328 -1.27 20.67 -1.31
N GLY A 329 -2.28 19.94 -0.88
CA GLY A 329 -2.55 19.52 0.47
C GLY A 329 -4.05 19.37 0.57
N TYR A 330 -4.54 18.13 0.61
CA TYR A 330 -5.93 17.84 0.98
C TYR A 330 -6.21 18.77 2.16
N ASN A 331 -7.26 19.58 2.17
CA ASN A 331 -7.65 20.36 3.37
C ASN A 331 -6.98 21.72 3.66
N ILE A 332 -7.05 22.67 2.72
CA ILE A 332 -7.31 24.06 3.18
C ILE A 332 -8.75 24.21 3.73
N HIS A 333 -9.65 23.28 3.41
CA HIS A 333 -11.06 23.28 3.81
C HIS A 333 -11.54 21.96 4.47
N ALA A 334 -10.72 21.28 5.28
CA ALA A 334 -11.25 20.16 6.08
C ALA A 334 -12.44 20.64 6.92
N PRO A 335 -13.43 19.78 7.19
CA PRO A 335 -14.37 20.00 8.28
C PRO A 335 -13.51 20.20 9.53
N TYR A 336 -13.71 21.30 10.25
CA TYR A 336 -12.91 21.67 11.43
C TYR A 336 -11.47 22.11 11.17
N GLY A 337 -11.09 22.44 9.93
CA GLY A 337 -9.75 22.96 9.58
C GLY A 337 -9.38 24.25 10.33
N GLU A 338 -10.37 25.03 10.79
CA GLU A 338 -10.19 26.20 11.64
C GLU A 338 -9.78 25.85 13.08
N TYR A 339 -10.11 24.65 13.56
CA TYR A 339 -9.89 24.18 14.93
C TYR A 339 -8.72 23.22 15.08
N LEU A 340 -8.20 22.69 13.97
CA LEU A 340 -7.06 21.76 13.94
C LEU A 340 -5.81 22.46 13.39
N PRO A 341 -4.61 22.12 13.89
CA PRO A 341 -3.37 22.51 13.23
C PRO A 341 -3.41 22.15 11.74
N LYS A 342 -2.98 23.07 10.86
CA LYS A 342 -3.05 22.90 9.39
C LYS A 342 -2.47 21.57 8.89
N TRP A 343 -1.43 21.05 9.55
CA TRP A 343 -0.83 19.75 9.22
C TRP A 343 -1.71 18.54 9.63
N ILE A 344 -2.49 18.63 10.71
CA ILE A 344 -3.48 17.59 11.07
C ILE A 344 -4.67 17.65 10.12
N SER A 345 -5.17 18.86 9.84
CA SER A 345 -6.19 19.11 8.84
C SER A 345 -5.81 18.44 7.52
N ARG A 346 -4.55 18.58 7.09
CA ARG A 346 -4.01 17.98 5.85
C ARG A 346 -4.17 16.47 5.73
N CYS A 347 -4.01 15.75 6.83
CA CYS A 347 -4.12 14.30 6.86
C CYS A 347 -5.56 13.81 6.85
N PHE A 348 -6.53 14.68 7.12
CA PHE A 348 -7.84 14.27 7.64
C PHE A 348 -8.59 13.36 6.68
N TYR A 349 -8.82 13.76 5.42
CA TYR A 349 -9.55 12.92 4.47
C TYR A 349 -8.79 11.66 4.08
N SER A 350 -7.47 11.74 3.81
CA SER A 350 -6.64 10.57 3.51
C SER A 350 -6.59 9.58 4.67
N PHE A 351 -6.73 10.04 5.92
CA PHE A 351 -6.77 9.18 7.11
C PHE A 351 -8.17 8.66 7.40
N ALA A 352 -9.16 9.55 7.45
CA ALA A 352 -10.56 9.25 7.77
C ALA A 352 -11.18 8.31 6.74
N PHE A 353 -10.85 8.47 5.45
CA PHE A 353 -11.27 7.58 4.38
C PHE A 353 -11.01 6.09 4.69
N PHE A 354 -9.82 5.75 5.17
CA PHE A 354 -9.53 4.34 5.51
C PHE A 354 -10.30 3.89 6.75
N GLN A 355 -10.56 4.78 7.71
CA GLN A 355 -11.41 4.43 8.86
C GLN A 355 -12.84 4.09 8.43
N PHE A 356 -13.38 4.73 7.39
CA PHE A 356 -14.67 4.36 6.82
C PHE A 356 -14.70 2.92 6.31
N GLN A 357 -13.59 2.40 5.78
CA GLN A 357 -13.50 1.00 5.35
C GLN A 357 -13.71 0.01 6.51
N PHE A 358 -13.23 0.35 7.71
CA PHE A 358 -13.50 -0.44 8.91
C PHE A 358 -15.00 -0.44 9.25
N PHE A 359 -15.64 0.74 9.26
CA PHE A 359 -17.07 0.85 9.53
C PHE A 359 -17.91 0.08 8.50
N LEU A 360 -17.51 0.09 7.24
CA LEU A 360 -18.15 -0.68 6.18
C LEU A 360 -18.05 -2.19 6.41
N ILE A 361 -16.91 -2.70 6.87
CA ILE A 361 -16.76 -4.12 7.24
C ILE A 361 -17.69 -4.48 8.39
N VAL A 362 -17.77 -3.63 9.42
CA VAL A 362 -18.68 -3.86 10.56
C VAL A 362 -20.13 -3.82 10.12
N LEU A 363 -20.51 -2.86 9.27
CA LEU A 363 -21.85 -2.74 8.72
C LEU A 363 -22.22 -3.94 7.85
N GLU A 364 -21.31 -4.39 6.98
CA GLU A 364 -21.52 -5.58 6.15
C GLU A 364 -21.70 -6.84 7.01
N GLU A 365 -20.90 -7.02 8.06
CA GLU A 365 -21.04 -8.13 9.00
C GLU A 365 -22.41 -8.05 9.72
N PHE A 366 -22.82 -6.85 10.15
CA PHE A 366 -24.13 -6.63 10.77
C PHE A 366 -25.30 -6.93 9.82
N VAL A 367 -25.24 -6.46 8.57
CA VAL A 367 -26.28 -6.73 7.56
C VAL A 367 -26.40 -8.23 7.28
N GLN A 368 -25.27 -8.94 7.19
CA GLN A 368 -25.27 -10.38 7.02
C GLN A 368 -25.88 -11.11 8.22
N GLU A 369 -25.54 -10.70 9.45
CA GLU A 369 -26.10 -11.26 10.68
C GLU A 369 -27.61 -10.98 10.79
N ALA A 370 -28.05 -9.76 10.49
CA ALA A 370 -29.46 -9.37 10.49
C ALA A 370 -30.26 -10.12 9.43
N TYR A 371 -29.77 -10.17 8.18
CA TYR A 371 -30.43 -10.89 7.08
C TYR A 371 -30.59 -12.38 7.43
N LYS A 372 -29.54 -13.01 7.97
CA LYS A 372 -29.61 -14.40 8.45
C LYS A 372 -30.64 -14.54 9.57
N LYS A 373 -30.71 -13.60 10.52
CA LYS A 373 -31.66 -13.64 11.64
C LYS A 373 -33.11 -13.51 11.19
N PHE A 374 -33.41 -12.62 10.23
CA PHE A 374 -34.78 -12.34 9.80
C PHE A 374 -35.29 -13.27 8.69
N ILE A 375 -34.41 -13.69 7.77
CA ILE A 375 -34.78 -14.46 6.57
C ILE A 375 -34.35 -15.93 6.68
N ASN A 376 -33.56 -16.29 7.70
CA ASN A 376 -33.04 -17.64 7.95
C ASN A 376 -32.24 -18.23 6.76
N VAL A 377 -31.70 -17.37 5.91
CA VAL A 377 -30.84 -17.73 4.77
C VAL A 377 -29.63 -16.80 4.76
N HIS A 378 -28.48 -17.29 4.31
CA HIS A 378 -27.31 -16.46 4.09
C HIS A 378 -27.50 -15.53 2.88
N LEU A 379 -27.01 -14.29 2.97
CA LEU A 379 -27.04 -13.40 1.82
C LEU A 379 -26.31 -14.06 0.63
N PRO A 380 -26.91 -14.10 -0.58
CA PRO A 380 -26.28 -14.72 -1.74
C PRO A 380 -24.89 -14.12 -2.03
N LYS A 381 -23.93 -15.00 -2.32
CA LYS A 381 -22.53 -14.60 -2.65
C LYS A 381 -22.43 -13.55 -3.77
N PRO A 382 -23.22 -13.62 -4.87
CA PRO A 382 -23.17 -12.58 -5.91
C PRO A 382 -23.60 -11.20 -5.39
N ILE A 383 -24.57 -11.14 -4.48
CA ILE A 383 -25.04 -9.89 -3.88
C ILE A 383 -23.94 -9.30 -2.98
N LEU A 384 -23.32 -10.13 -2.14
CA LEU A 384 -22.17 -9.71 -1.33
C LEU A 384 -21.04 -9.16 -2.22
N PHE A 385 -20.74 -9.85 -3.33
CA PHE A 385 -19.71 -9.43 -4.27
C PHE A 385 -20.00 -8.06 -4.88
N ILE A 386 -21.24 -7.83 -5.35
CA ILE A 386 -21.66 -6.56 -5.91
C ILE A 386 -21.51 -5.46 -4.87
N ILE A 387 -22.02 -5.67 -3.65
CA ILE A 387 -21.89 -4.71 -2.54
C ILE A 387 -20.41 -4.39 -2.29
N GLY A 388 -19.57 -5.42 -2.16
CA GLY A 388 -18.15 -5.25 -1.88
C GLY A 388 -17.39 -4.52 -2.99
N MET A 389 -17.64 -4.89 -4.26
CA MET A 389 -17.01 -4.24 -5.41
C MET A 389 -17.51 -2.82 -5.61
N THR A 390 -18.80 -2.55 -5.42
CA THR A 390 -19.32 -1.19 -5.43
C THR A 390 -18.61 -0.35 -4.37
N TRP A 391 -18.48 -0.83 -3.13
CA TRP A 391 -17.82 -0.06 -2.09
C TRP A 391 -16.35 0.22 -2.35
N ILE A 392 -15.59 -0.79 -2.76
CA ILE A 392 -14.19 -0.58 -3.18
C ILE A 392 -14.14 0.41 -4.32
N SER A 393 -15.08 0.33 -5.27
CA SER A 393 -15.08 1.22 -6.42
C SER A 393 -15.30 2.67 -6.06
N ILE A 394 -16.33 2.93 -5.26
CA ILE A 394 -16.62 4.27 -4.73
C ILE A 394 -15.41 4.81 -3.96
N SER A 395 -14.81 3.95 -3.14
CA SER A 395 -13.68 4.31 -2.30
C SER A 395 -12.48 4.76 -3.16
N GLU A 396 -12.07 3.94 -4.12
CA GLU A 396 -10.92 4.22 -4.98
C GLU A 396 -11.14 5.46 -5.87
N VAL A 397 -12.39 5.78 -6.22
CA VAL A 397 -12.72 7.00 -6.98
C VAL A 397 -12.49 8.25 -6.16
N TYR A 398 -13.05 8.30 -4.95
CA TYR A 398 -12.84 9.45 -4.07
C TYR A 398 -11.35 9.64 -3.81
N LEU A 399 -10.61 8.54 -3.58
CA LEU A 399 -9.17 8.60 -3.41
C LEU A 399 -8.46 9.15 -4.65
N LEU A 400 -8.81 8.68 -5.84
CA LEU A 400 -8.20 9.13 -7.10
C LEU A 400 -8.50 10.60 -7.40
N LEU A 401 -9.76 11.02 -7.27
CA LEU A 401 -10.18 12.41 -7.48
C LEU A 401 -9.44 13.35 -6.54
N LEU A 402 -9.30 12.97 -5.28
CA LEU A 402 -8.56 13.78 -4.33
C LEU A 402 -7.06 13.83 -4.67
N TYR A 403 -6.43 12.74 -5.14
CA TYR A 403 -5.05 12.80 -5.62
C TYR A 403 -4.88 13.66 -6.88
N LEU A 404 -5.86 13.69 -7.78
CA LEU A 404 -5.81 14.53 -8.98
C LEU A 404 -5.97 16.00 -8.63
N ASP A 405 -6.90 16.34 -7.74
CA ASP A 405 -7.05 17.69 -7.19
C ASP A 405 -5.72 18.22 -6.64
N GLU A 406 -5.02 17.39 -5.89
CA GLU A 406 -3.70 17.72 -5.34
C GLU A 406 -2.64 17.97 -6.41
N LEU A 407 -2.62 17.15 -7.46
CA LEU A 407 -1.71 17.36 -8.58
C LEU A 407 -2.03 18.69 -9.28
N VAL A 408 -3.30 18.97 -9.59
CA VAL A 408 -3.69 20.26 -10.22
C VAL A 408 -3.28 21.44 -9.36
N LYS A 409 -3.59 21.37 -8.07
CA LYS A 409 -3.18 22.39 -7.11
C LYS A 409 -1.67 22.44 -6.92
N SER A 410 -0.91 21.40 -7.24
CA SER A 410 0.56 21.50 -7.31
C SER A 410 1.07 22.26 -8.54
N GLY A 411 0.17 22.81 -9.37
CA GLY A 411 0.49 23.48 -10.63
C GLY A 411 0.62 22.53 -11.81
N PHE A 412 0.24 21.25 -11.66
CA PHE A 412 0.30 20.27 -12.74
C PHE A 412 -0.96 20.36 -13.62
N ASP A 413 -0.80 20.65 -14.91
CA ASP A 413 -1.93 20.65 -15.82
C ASP A 413 -2.28 19.21 -16.24
N ILE A 414 -3.37 18.66 -15.71
CA ILE A 414 -3.78 17.29 -16.03
C ILE A 414 -4.11 17.10 -17.53
N ARG A 415 -4.40 18.18 -18.27
CA ARG A 415 -4.57 18.09 -19.73
C ARG A 415 -3.29 17.65 -20.42
N GLU A 416 -2.11 17.86 -19.81
CA GLU A 416 -0.84 17.35 -20.32
C GLU A 416 -0.73 15.82 -20.22
N LEU A 417 -1.48 15.17 -19.33
CA LEU A 417 -1.57 13.69 -19.26
C LEU A 417 -2.45 13.11 -20.36
N VAL A 418 -3.31 13.92 -20.98
CA VAL A 418 -4.06 13.51 -22.17
C VAL A 418 -3.11 13.59 -23.36
N ILE A 419 -2.27 12.57 -23.51
CA ILE A 419 -1.47 12.42 -24.73
C ILE A 419 -2.45 12.33 -25.90
N TYR A 420 -2.43 13.33 -26.78
CA TYR A 420 -3.18 13.33 -28.03
C TYR A 420 -2.63 12.21 -28.91
N TYR A 421 -3.25 11.04 -28.83
CA TYR A 421 -3.18 10.02 -29.88
C TYR A 421 -4.16 10.35 -31.00
#